data_AF-A0A7X3WCW5-F1
#
_entry.id   AF-A0A7X3WCW5-F1
#
_cell.length_a   1.000
_cell.length_b   1.000
_cell.length_c   1.000
_cell.angle_alpha   90.00
_cell.angle_beta   90.00
_cell.angle_gamma   90.00
#
_symmetry.space_group_name_H-M   'P 1'
#
loop_
_entity.id
_entity.type
_entity.pdbx_description
1 polymer ?
#
loop_
_entity_poly.entity_id
_entity_poly.type
_entity_poly.pdbx_seq_one_letter_code
_entity_poly.pdbx_strand_id
1 'polypeptide(L)'
;MLPFNRIPTHPGEMLLEEFIKPLGMTQAAFADQIGMPIQLLTEIIQGKRGVTPETAWLLSKALDMTPGFWLNLQRNHDIVKQRLESTD
;
A
#
# COMPACT_ATOMS: atom_id res chain seq x y z
N MET A 1 7.17 2.60 -21.67
CA MET A 1 8.18 3.08 -20.70
C MET A 1 7.48 4.04 -19.76
N LEU A 2 7.45 3.77 -18.45
CA LEU A 2 6.92 4.72 -17.47
C LEU A 2 7.94 5.87 -17.31
N PRO A 3 7.53 7.14 -17.28
CA PRO A 3 8.44 8.27 -17.21
C PRO A 3 9.34 8.19 -15.97
N PHE A 4 10.64 8.32 -16.18
CA PHE A 4 11.73 8.12 -15.20
C PHE A 4 11.76 9.10 -14.02
N ASN A 5 10.73 9.93 -13.85
CA ASN A 5 10.69 11.02 -12.88
C ASN A 5 9.47 10.98 -11.94
N ARG A 6 8.83 9.82 -11.78
CA ARG A 6 7.78 9.63 -10.77
C ARG A 6 8.26 8.69 -9.67
N ILE A 7 8.15 9.15 -8.43
CA ILE A 7 8.25 8.29 -7.25
C ILE A 7 7.12 7.26 -7.37
N PRO A 8 7.40 5.94 -7.35
CA PRO A 8 6.36 4.92 -7.36
C PRO A 8 5.43 5.16 -6.17
N THR A 9 4.12 5.14 -6.41
CA THR A 9 3.10 5.36 -5.37
C THR A 9 3.29 4.39 -4.21
N HIS A 10 3.23 4.88 -2.97
CA HIS A 10 3.28 4.02 -1.79
C HIS A 10 2.07 3.06 -1.82
N PRO A 11 2.22 1.77 -1.46
CA PRO A 11 1.10 0.81 -1.50
C PRO A 11 -0.12 1.27 -0.70
N GLY A 12 0.08 2.02 0.37
CA GLY A 12 -1.01 2.59 1.16
C GLY A 12 -1.82 3.67 0.45
N GLU A 13 -1.17 4.51 -0.36
CA GLU A 13 -1.89 5.50 -1.19
C GLU A 13 -2.67 4.79 -2.30
N MET A 14 -2.06 3.80 -2.95
CA MET A 14 -2.74 2.92 -3.91
C MET A 14 -3.98 2.26 -3.29
N LEU A 15 -3.85 1.71 -2.07
CA LEU A 15 -4.96 1.07 -1.36
C LEU A 15 -6.10 2.06 -1.09
N LEU A 16 -5.78 3.29 -0.64
CA LEU A 16 -6.79 4.29 -0.32
C LEU A 16 -7.53 4.77 -1.58
N GLU A 17 -6.78 5.19 -2.59
CA GLU A 17 -7.31 5.89 -3.77
C GLU A 17 -7.99 4.95 -4.76
N GLU A 18 -7.44 3.75 -4.98
CA GLU A 18 -7.92 2.84 -6.03
C GLU A 18 -8.87 1.75 -5.50
N PHE A 19 -8.96 1.56 -4.17
CA PHE A 19 -9.81 0.52 -3.58
C PHE A 19 -10.75 1.06 -2.51
N ILE A 20 -10.25 1.61 -1.40
CA ILE A 20 -11.12 1.98 -0.27
C ILE A 20 -12.12 3.09 -0.67
N LYS A 21 -11.65 4.16 -1.34
CA LYS A 21 -12.53 5.24 -1.79
C LYS A 21 -13.54 4.80 -2.86
N PRO A 22 -13.15 4.08 -3.93
CA PRO A 22 -14.11 3.58 -4.93
C PRO A 22 -15.14 2.61 -4.37
N LEU A 23 -14.79 1.83 -3.33
CA LEU A 23 -15.72 0.97 -2.62
C LEU A 23 -16.70 1.75 -1.71
N GLY A 24 -16.51 3.06 -1.53
CA GLY A 24 -17.33 3.89 -0.64
C GLY A 24 -17.17 3.52 0.84
N MET A 25 -16.07 2.89 1.22
CA MET A 25 -15.82 2.41 2.58
C MET A 25 -14.97 3.41 3.38
N THR A 26 -15.17 3.42 4.69
CA THR A 26 -14.23 4.07 5.60
C THR A 26 -13.03 3.16 5.84
N GLN A 27 -11.88 3.73 6.22
CA GLN A 27 -10.71 2.93 6.62
C GLN A 27 -11.05 1.99 7.78
N ALA A 28 -11.86 2.44 8.75
CA ALA A 28 -12.31 1.62 9.88
C ALA A 28 -13.11 0.39 9.41
N ALA A 29 -14.11 0.60 8.54
CA ALA A 29 -14.91 -0.51 8.02
C ALA A 29 -14.07 -1.50 7.21
N PHE A 30 -13.11 -1.02 6.43
CA PHE A 30 -12.19 -1.88 5.69
C PHE A 30 -11.24 -2.65 6.62
N ALA A 31 -10.68 -1.99 7.63
CA ALA A 31 -9.82 -2.62 8.63
C ALA A 31 -10.53 -3.76 9.37
N ASP A 32 -11.77 -3.52 9.81
CA ASP A 32 -12.61 -4.53 10.45
C ASP A 32 -12.90 -5.71 9.51
N GLN A 33 -13.22 -5.44 8.23
CA GLN A 33 -13.48 -6.47 7.23
C GLN A 33 -12.28 -7.41 7.01
N ILE A 34 -11.06 -6.86 7.03
CA ILE A 34 -9.84 -7.66 6.80
C ILE A 34 -9.20 -8.18 8.09
N GLY A 35 -9.81 -7.93 9.26
CA GLY A 35 -9.29 -8.34 10.56
C GLY A 35 -7.97 -7.66 10.95
N MET A 36 -7.75 -6.43 10.50
CA MET A 36 -6.54 -5.64 10.76
C MET A 36 -6.82 -4.52 11.76
N PRO A 37 -5.90 -4.22 12.71
CA PRO A 37 -6.03 -3.02 13.53
C PRO A 37 -6.09 -1.75 12.68
N ILE A 38 -7.08 -0.87 12.91
CA ILE A 38 -7.25 0.38 12.16
C ILE A 38 -6.01 1.28 12.20
N GLN A 39 -5.28 1.30 13.32
CA GLN A 39 -4.03 2.06 13.43
C GLN A 39 -2.98 1.56 12.44
N LEU A 40 -2.87 0.24 12.25
CA LEU A 40 -1.93 -0.36 11.31
C LEU A 40 -2.30 0.01 9.87
N LEU A 41 -3.58 -0.10 9.50
CA LEU A 41 -4.05 0.31 8.18
C LEU A 41 -3.77 1.81 7.93
N THR A 42 -4.04 2.65 8.93
CA THR A 42 -3.82 4.09 8.85
C THR A 42 -2.34 4.43 8.65
N GLU A 43 -1.43 3.77 9.37
CA GLU A 43 0.02 3.94 9.20
C GLU A 43 0.50 3.53 7.80
N ILE A 44 -0.07 2.46 7.24
CA ILE A 44 0.22 2.04 5.86
C ILE A 44 -0.26 3.09 4.87
N ILE A 45 -1.51 3.55 4.99
CA ILE A 45 -2.10 4.58 4.12
C ILE A 45 -1.30 5.88 4.17
N GLN A 46 -0.80 6.25 5.36
CA GLN A 46 0.03 7.44 5.57
C GLN A 46 1.49 7.27 5.12
N GLY A 47 1.90 6.10 4.60
CA GLY A 47 3.27 5.84 4.19
C GLY A 47 4.28 5.72 5.34
N LYS A 48 3.81 5.63 6.59
CA LYS A 48 4.64 5.47 7.79
C LYS A 48 5.10 4.04 7.99
N ARG A 49 4.33 3.08 7.48
CA ARG A 49 4.61 1.64 7.53
C ARG A 49 4.48 1.04 6.14
N GLY A 50 5.40 0.15 5.80
CA GLY A 50 5.32 -0.62 4.56
C GLY A 50 4.38 -1.82 4.65
N VAL A 51 4.02 -2.38 3.49
CA VAL A 51 3.26 -3.62 3.39
C VAL A 51 4.19 -4.83 3.58
N THR A 52 3.89 -5.66 4.56
CA THR A 52 4.57 -6.94 4.84
C THR A 52 3.88 -8.10 4.08
N PRO A 53 4.48 -9.30 4.02
CA PRO A 53 3.83 -10.49 3.45
C PRO A 53 2.47 -10.81 4.08
N GLU A 54 2.36 -10.76 5.42
CA GLU A 54 1.08 -10.92 6.14
C GLU A 54 0.03 -9.91 5.67
N THR A 55 0.38 -8.62 5.62
CA THR A 55 -0.54 -7.57 5.17
C THR A 55 -0.94 -7.78 3.72
N ALA A 56 0.01 -8.11 2.84
CA ALA A 56 -0.27 -8.41 1.44
C ALA A 56 -1.22 -9.60 1.28
N TRP A 57 -1.10 -10.61 2.14
CA TRP A 57 -2.01 -11.75 2.15
C TRP A 57 -3.41 -11.34 2.59
N LEU A 58 -3.56 -10.56 3.66
CA LEU A 58 -4.86 -10.03 4.10
C LEU A 58 -5.53 -9.19 3.01
N LEU A 59 -4.77 -8.29 2.38
CA LEU A 59 -5.27 -7.46 1.28
C LEU A 59 -5.71 -8.32 0.08
N SER A 60 -4.98 -9.38 -0.26
CA SER A 60 -5.36 -10.30 -1.35
C SER A 60 -6.64 -11.10 -1.09
N LYS A 61 -7.02 -11.27 0.18
CA LYS A 61 -8.28 -11.93 0.53
C LYS A 61 -9.48 -11.02 0.39
N ALA A 62 -9.28 -9.73 0.61
CA ALA A 62 -10.33 -8.73 0.56
C ALA A 62 -10.47 -8.07 -0.82
N LEU A 63 -9.37 -8.00 -1.55
CA LEU A 63 -9.25 -7.34 -2.85
C LEU A 63 -8.80 -8.40 -3.86
N ASP A 64 -9.40 -8.42 -5.04
CA ASP A 64 -9.10 -9.39 -6.11
C ASP A 64 -7.73 -9.09 -6.77
N MET A 65 -6.68 -9.18 -5.95
CA MET A 65 -5.30 -8.84 -6.25
C MET A 65 -4.41 -9.87 -5.57
N THR A 66 -3.25 -10.16 -6.18
CA THR A 66 -2.31 -11.13 -5.59
C THR A 66 -1.50 -10.50 -4.46
N PRO A 67 -0.99 -11.27 -3.48
CA PRO A 67 -0.03 -10.73 -2.50
C PRO A 67 1.22 -10.12 -3.19
N GLY A 68 1.64 -10.71 -4.31
CA GLY A 68 2.75 -10.22 -5.11
C GLY A 68 2.53 -8.83 -5.69
N PHE A 69 1.29 -8.45 -6.01
CA PHE A 69 0.96 -7.09 -6.46
C PHE A 69 1.39 -6.06 -5.40
N TRP A 70 0.96 -6.25 -4.15
CA TRP A 70 1.25 -5.34 -3.05
C TRP A 70 2.74 -5.29 -2.69
N LEU A 71 3.39 -6.45 -2.65
CA LEU A 71 4.82 -6.54 -2.36
C LEU A 71 5.68 -5.90 -3.47
N ASN A 72 5.25 -5.99 -4.73
CA ASN A 72 5.93 -5.32 -5.83
C ASN A 72 5.81 -3.80 -5.74
N LEU A 73 4.65 -3.27 -5.35
CA LEU A 73 4.49 -1.83 -5.09
C LEU A 73 5.43 -1.37 -3.97
N GLN A 74 5.47 -2.11 -2.86
CA GLN A 74 6.36 -1.80 -1.72
C GLN A 74 7.82 -1.77 -2.16
N ARG A 75 8.28 -2.85 -2.81
CA ARG A 75 9.65 -2.98 -3.29
C ARG A 75 10.04 -1.83 -4.22
N ASN A 76 9.18 -1.50 -5.18
CA ASN A 76 9.48 -0.46 -6.15
C ASN A 76 9.55 0.92 -5.49
N HIS A 77 8.62 1.23 -4.58
CA HIS A 77 8.63 2.45 -3.78
C HIS A 77 9.93 2.57 -2.97
N ASP A 78 10.31 1.52 -2.25
CA ASP A 78 11.48 1.54 -1.37
C ASP A 78 12.79 1.71 -2.13
N ILE A 79 12.95 1.05 -3.30
CA ILE A 79 14.13 1.21 -4.15
C ILE A 79 14.31 2.67 -4.61
N VAL A 80 13.21 3.32 -5.01
CA VAL A 80 13.29 4.72 -5.48
C VAL A 80 13.50 5.67 -4.32
N LYS A 81 12.82 5.45 -3.19
CA LYS A 81 13.02 6.23 -1.97
C LYS A 81 14.48 6.20 -1.52
N GLN A 82 15.08 5.00 -1.43
CA GLN A 82 16.49 4.84 -1.09
C GLN A 82 17.42 5.57 -2.06
N ARG A 83 17.14 5.52 -3.37
CA ARG A 83 17.94 6.22 -4.38
C ARG A 83 17.95 7.73 -4.15
N LEU A 84 16.79 8.31 -3.85
CA LEU A 84 16.67 9.75 -3.59
C LEU A 84 17.43 10.15 -2.33
N GLU A 85 17.26 9.40 -1.24
CA GLU A 85 17.98 9.64 0.03
C GLU A 85 19.50 9.47 -0.09
N SER A 86 19.98 8.67 -1.06
CA SER A 86 21.42 8.45 -1.28
C SER A 86 22.05 9.47 -2.25
N THR A 87 21.26 10.39 -2.82
CA THR A 87 21.73 11.43 -3.76
C THR A 87 21.95 12.79 -3.06
N ASP A 88 21.62 12.88 -1.77
CA ASP A 88 21.96 13.98 -0.86
C ASP A 88 23.32 13.74 -0.16
#